data_AF-A0A2V7T3P4-F1
#
_entry.id   AF-A0A2V7T3P4-F1
#
_cell.length_a   1.000
_cell.length_b   1.000
_cell.length_c   1.000
_cell.angle_alpha   90.00
_cell.angle_beta   90.00
_cell.angle_gamma   90.00
#
_symmetry.space_group_name_H-M   'P 1'
#
loop_
_entity.id
_entity.type
_entity.pdbx_description
1 polymer ?
#
loop_
_entity_poly.entity_id
_entity_poly.type
_entity_poly.pdbx_seq_one_letter_code
_entity_poly.pdbx_strand_id
1 'polypeptide(L)'
;MLVTHSRPTAGPSSRTIGATLAIVVAILLSSHVAHAQRRARARFPDELRGSTESVQKMWDFATTHGLTFYRTPGDIDEAVSDGKLVPLDGDASYELTNGVGFSYATREAKQFVVSFAPQYLAACGAPLIVTSAARPTSRQPRNSNPYSVHPTGIAVDLRRPPAGPCQTWLRSALAELEQQGYVEATEERHPVHLHVAVLTEPGKIAALPPLGSNVLARSAARTLRSEGEVAPRAAAAPADRVPNTPASAGDTPIGAGTYRVRAGDTLTDVARRTGVSVRALARANRRSARGVLRVGTVLRVPAGG
;
A
#
# COMPACT_ATOMS: atom_id res chain seq x y z
N MET A 1 43.42 -92.58 -17.68
CA MET A 1 44.46 -92.01 -18.57
C MET A 1 43.77 -91.04 -19.52
N LEU A 2 44.27 -89.79 -19.62
CA LEU A 2 43.82 -88.62 -20.42
C LEU A 2 42.55 -87.86 -19.95
N VAL A 3 42.66 -86.68 -19.30
CA VAL A 3 42.78 -85.25 -19.74
C VAL A 3 41.44 -84.54 -19.50
N THR A 4 41.33 -83.47 -18.71
CA THR A 4 41.54 -82.07 -19.13
C THR A 4 41.66 -81.15 -17.90
N HIS A 5 42.56 -80.17 -17.95
CA HIS A 5 42.68 -79.06 -17.00
C HIS A 5 42.44 -77.75 -17.75
N SER A 6 41.55 -76.92 -17.22
CA SER A 6 41.24 -75.58 -17.74
C SER A 6 42.27 -74.56 -17.27
N ARG A 7 42.77 -73.72 -18.19
CA ARG A 7 43.54 -72.50 -17.90
C ARG A 7 42.80 -71.26 -18.40
N PRO A 8 42.93 -70.10 -17.73
CA PRO A 8 42.25 -68.86 -18.10
C PRO A 8 43.05 -68.05 -19.12
N THR A 9 42.35 -67.28 -19.96
CA THR A 9 42.95 -66.32 -20.90
C THR A 9 42.82 -64.89 -20.36
N ALA A 10 43.96 -64.22 -20.27
CA ALA A 10 44.08 -62.78 -20.13
C ALA A 10 43.93 -62.09 -21.50
N GLY A 11 43.30 -60.91 -21.53
CA GLY A 11 43.26 -60.01 -22.69
C GLY A 11 43.97 -58.67 -22.37
N PRO A 12 44.53 -57.98 -23.39
CA PRO A 12 45.61 -57.01 -23.19
C PRO A 12 45.16 -55.54 -23.04
N SER A 13 46.09 -54.77 -22.50
CA SER A 13 46.13 -53.30 -22.37
C SER A 13 46.42 -52.55 -23.69
N SER A 14 45.91 -51.31 -23.83
CA SER A 14 46.57 -50.09 -24.40
C SER A 14 45.52 -48.97 -24.58
N ARG A 15 45.54 -47.86 -23.83
CA ARG A 15 46.27 -46.58 -24.00
C ARG A 15 45.76 -45.61 -25.11
N THR A 16 45.06 -44.56 -24.63
CA THR A 16 45.24 -43.10 -24.92
C THR A 16 44.70 -42.45 -26.22
N ILE A 17 44.41 -41.15 -26.08
CA ILE A 17 44.08 -40.08 -27.08
C ILE A 17 42.56 -39.81 -27.15
N GLY A 18 41.99 -38.62 -26.94
CA GLY A 18 42.51 -37.26 -26.80
C GLY A 18 41.50 -36.28 -27.44
N ALA A 19 40.93 -35.39 -26.63
CA ALA A 19 40.37 -34.08 -26.99
C ALA A 19 39.61 -33.92 -28.33
N THR A 20 38.27 -34.06 -28.32
CA THR A 20 37.37 -33.22 -29.16
C THR A 20 35.92 -33.37 -28.70
N LEU A 21 35.55 -32.74 -27.58
CA LEU A 21 34.13 -32.53 -27.24
C LEU A 21 33.94 -31.23 -26.45
N ALA A 22 34.45 -30.13 -27.02
CA ALA A 22 34.00 -28.80 -26.70
C ALA A 22 33.82 -28.12 -28.06
N ILE A 23 32.72 -27.38 -28.25
CA ILE A 23 32.27 -26.77 -29.52
C ILE A 23 31.36 -27.71 -30.35
N VAL A 24 30.11 -27.93 -29.90
CA VAL A 24 28.89 -27.95 -30.77
C VAL A 24 27.61 -27.64 -29.97
N VAL A 25 27.54 -27.85 -28.65
CA VAL A 25 26.29 -27.56 -27.86
C VAL A 25 26.29 -26.14 -27.25
N ALA A 26 26.79 -25.13 -27.96
CA ALA A 26 26.90 -23.75 -27.45
C ALA A 26 26.21 -22.68 -28.32
N ILE A 27 25.30 -23.06 -29.23
CA ILE A 27 24.65 -22.10 -30.16
C ILE A 27 23.10 -22.16 -30.17
N LEU A 28 22.44 -22.99 -29.36
CA LEU A 28 20.96 -23.04 -29.32
C LEU A 28 20.32 -22.91 -27.93
N LEU A 29 20.91 -22.11 -27.03
CA LEU A 29 20.19 -21.66 -25.81
C LEU A 29 20.50 -20.20 -25.41
N SER A 30 20.92 -19.36 -26.36
CA SER A 30 21.34 -17.98 -26.06
C SER A 30 20.25 -16.91 -26.16
N SER A 31 18.97 -17.29 -26.34
CA SER A 31 17.90 -16.30 -26.58
C SER A 31 16.84 -16.18 -25.47
N HIS A 32 16.92 -16.93 -24.37
CA HIS A 32 15.86 -16.89 -23.33
C HIS A 32 16.31 -16.55 -21.90
N VAL A 33 17.61 -16.29 -21.66
CA VAL A 33 18.09 -15.89 -20.32
C VAL A 33 18.26 -14.37 -20.18
N ALA A 34 18.04 -13.58 -21.24
CA ALA A 34 18.22 -12.14 -21.21
C ALA A 34 17.00 -11.31 -20.73
N HIS A 35 15.92 -11.92 -20.23
CA HIS A 35 14.71 -11.16 -19.82
C HIS A 35 14.22 -11.37 -18.37
N ALA A 36 14.87 -12.21 -17.57
CA ALA A 36 14.43 -12.49 -16.20
C ALA A 36 15.12 -11.66 -15.10
N GLN A 37 16.07 -10.78 -15.45
CA GLN A 37 16.77 -9.91 -14.48
C GLN A 37 16.34 -8.44 -14.56
N ARG A 38 15.04 -8.17 -14.72
CA ARG A 38 14.50 -6.86 -14.34
C ARG A 38 14.19 -6.86 -12.85
N ARG A 39 15.23 -6.54 -12.07
CA ARG A 39 15.23 -5.97 -10.72
C ARG A 39 13.89 -6.10 -9.97
N ALA A 40 13.73 -7.17 -9.20
CA ALA A 40 12.89 -7.11 -8.01
C ALA A 40 13.54 -6.14 -7.02
N ARG A 41 13.29 -4.83 -7.18
CA ARG A 41 13.46 -3.86 -6.11
C ARG A 41 12.61 -4.35 -4.95
N ALA A 42 13.16 -4.33 -3.74
CA ALA A 42 12.39 -4.54 -2.51
C ALA A 42 11.10 -3.72 -2.62
N ARG A 43 9.95 -4.41 -2.68
CA ARG A 43 8.64 -3.77 -2.54
C ARG A 43 8.63 -3.23 -1.11
N PHE A 44 8.77 -1.92 -1.00
CA PHE A 44 8.25 -1.23 0.17
C PHE A 44 6.79 -1.64 0.35
N PRO A 45 6.28 -1.82 1.58
CA PRO A 45 4.84 -1.96 1.78
C PRO A 45 4.16 -0.84 0.99
N ASP A 46 3.07 -1.19 0.32
CA ASP A 46 2.38 -0.40 -0.70
C ASP A 46 2.54 1.10 -0.45
N GLU A 47 3.13 1.80 -1.42
CA GLU A 47 3.38 3.25 -1.33
C GLU A 47 2.14 3.96 -0.77
N LEU A 48 2.33 5.05 -0.01
CA LEU A 48 1.30 6.01 0.43
C LEU A 48 0.56 6.63 -0.78
N ARG A 49 0.02 5.81 -1.65
CA ARG A 49 -0.65 6.17 -2.88
C ARG A 49 -2.10 6.21 -2.49
N GLY A 50 -2.62 7.43 -2.43
CA GLY A 50 -4.04 7.65 -2.25
C GLY A 50 -4.83 6.74 -3.17
N SER A 51 -5.65 5.91 -2.56
CA SER A 51 -6.60 5.04 -3.23
C SER A 51 -8.01 5.51 -2.89
N THR A 52 -8.99 5.17 -3.71
CA THR A 52 -10.40 5.44 -3.36
C THR A 52 -10.78 4.75 -2.05
N GLU A 53 -10.18 3.59 -1.74
CA GLU A 53 -10.38 2.86 -0.48
C GLU A 53 -9.85 3.64 0.73
N SER A 54 -8.67 4.24 0.61
CA SER A 54 -8.08 5.11 1.63
C SER A 54 -8.98 6.31 1.92
N VAL A 55 -9.45 6.99 0.88
CA VAL A 55 -10.40 8.12 1.00
C VAL A 55 -11.71 7.68 1.66
N GLN A 56 -12.25 6.53 1.25
CA GLN A 56 -13.49 6.00 1.83
C GLN A 56 -13.31 5.63 3.31
N LYS A 57 -12.19 5.01 3.68
CA LYS A 57 -11.89 4.63 5.07
C LYS A 57 -11.86 5.85 5.99
N MET A 58 -11.25 6.95 5.56
CA MET A 58 -11.24 8.20 6.33
C MET A 58 -12.65 8.78 6.48
N TRP A 59 -13.45 8.79 5.40
CA TRP A 59 -14.84 9.24 5.43
C TRP A 59 -15.74 8.37 6.33
N ASP A 60 -15.59 7.05 6.23
CA ASP A 60 -16.34 6.08 7.02
C ASP A 60 -15.99 6.24 8.50
N PHE A 61 -14.72 6.46 8.83
CA PHE A 61 -14.31 6.77 10.19
C PHE A 61 -15.03 8.03 10.70
N ALA A 62 -14.99 9.12 9.93
CA ALA A 62 -15.61 10.39 10.34
C ALA A 62 -17.12 10.27 10.54
N THR A 63 -17.81 9.61 9.61
CA THR A 63 -19.27 9.43 9.68
C THR A 63 -19.69 8.45 10.77
N THR A 64 -18.96 7.34 10.94
CA THR A 64 -19.22 6.34 11.99
C THR A 64 -19.09 6.95 13.39
N HIS A 65 -18.11 7.83 13.59
CA HIS A 65 -17.89 8.50 14.87
C HIS A 65 -18.65 9.82 15.02
N GLY A 66 -19.59 10.12 14.11
CA GLY A 66 -20.46 11.29 14.20
C GLY A 66 -19.74 12.64 14.13
N LEU A 67 -18.60 12.70 13.43
CA LEU A 67 -17.83 13.93 13.32
C LEU A 67 -18.57 14.97 12.48
N THR A 68 -18.49 16.23 12.90
CA THR A 68 -19.11 17.34 12.17
C THR A 68 -18.24 17.73 10.98
N PHE A 69 -18.85 17.86 9.80
CA PHE A 69 -18.20 18.44 8.63
C PHE A 69 -18.52 19.92 8.56
N TYR A 70 -17.65 20.76 9.12
CA TYR A 70 -17.81 22.21 9.19
C TYR A 70 -17.88 22.82 7.79
N ARG A 71 -18.89 23.65 7.54
CA ARG A 71 -19.20 24.17 6.21
C ARG A 71 -18.61 25.55 6.00
N THR A 72 -18.63 26.40 7.03
CA THR A 72 -18.21 27.80 6.95
C THR A 72 -17.05 28.10 7.90
N PRO A 73 -16.32 29.22 7.70
CA PRO A 73 -15.38 29.72 8.69
C PRO A 73 -16.02 29.95 10.07
N GLY A 74 -17.27 30.45 10.11
CA GLY A 74 -17.99 30.66 11.38
C GLY A 74 -18.25 29.35 12.13
N ASP A 75 -18.53 28.26 11.41
CA ASP A 75 -18.68 26.93 12.02
C ASP A 75 -17.37 26.47 12.68
N ILE A 76 -16.21 26.86 12.13
CA ILE A 76 -14.90 26.57 12.73
C ILE A 76 -14.73 27.40 14.00
N ASP A 77 -15.05 28.70 13.96
CA ASP A 77 -14.94 29.59 15.13
C ASP A 77 -15.84 29.10 16.28
N GLU A 78 -17.07 28.66 15.97
CA GLU A 78 -17.99 28.04 16.94
C GLU A 78 -17.42 26.73 17.50
N ALA A 79 -16.90 25.85 16.64
CA ALA A 79 -16.28 24.61 17.09
C ALA A 79 -15.05 24.81 17.98
N VAL A 80 -14.29 25.88 17.75
CA VAL A 80 -13.16 26.29 18.61
C VAL A 80 -13.68 26.80 19.95
N SER A 81 -14.70 27.66 19.95
CA SER A 81 -15.35 28.15 21.17
C SER A 81 -15.93 27.01 22.02
N ASP A 82 -16.51 26.00 21.37
CA ASP A 82 -17.03 24.78 22.01
C ASP A 82 -15.94 23.80 22.46
N GLY A 83 -14.67 24.06 22.12
CA GLY A 83 -13.54 23.18 22.42
C GLY A 83 -13.55 21.84 21.65
N LYS A 84 -14.35 21.73 20.59
CA LYS A 84 -14.38 20.60 19.64
C LYS A 84 -13.18 20.61 18.70
N LEU A 85 -12.75 21.81 18.31
CA LEU A 85 -11.46 22.04 17.64
C LEU A 85 -10.53 22.82 18.57
N VAL A 86 -9.24 22.55 18.47
CA VAL A 86 -8.18 23.18 19.25
C VAL A 86 -7.11 23.73 18.33
N PRO A 87 -6.42 24.83 18.71
CA PRO A 87 -5.38 25.41 17.87
C PRO A 87 -4.17 24.48 17.79
N LEU A 88 -3.56 24.47 16.61
CA LEU A 88 -2.18 24.06 16.39
C LEU A 88 -1.34 25.32 16.52
N ASP A 89 -0.43 25.35 17.50
CA ASP A 89 0.27 26.57 17.90
C ASP A 89 1.69 26.64 17.32
N GLY A 90 2.21 25.50 16.85
CA GLY A 90 3.63 25.35 16.54
C GLY A 90 4.48 25.24 17.81
N ASP A 91 5.69 24.72 17.66
CA ASP A 91 6.75 24.73 18.67
C ASP A 91 8.12 24.48 18.00
N ALA A 92 9.16 24.18 18.78
CA ALA A 92 10.49 23.90 18.25
C ALA A 92 10.55 22.64 17.34
N SER A 93 9.56 21.76 17.41
CA SER A 93 9.48 20.50 16.67
C SER A 93 8.56 20.55 15.45
N TYR A 94 7.60 21.47 15.40
CA TYR A 94 6.80 21.70 14.20
C TYR A 94 6.41 23.16 14.00
N GLU A 95 6.31 23.55 12.74
CA GLU A 95 5.88 24.87 12.32
C GLU A 95 4.64 24.75 11.41
N LEU A 96 3.87 25.83 11.36
CA LEU A 96 2.78 25.99 10.41
C LEU A 96 3.27 26.86 9.25
N THR A 97 2.93 26.51 8.01
CA THR A 97 3.23 27.43 6.90
C THR A 97 2.46 28.74 7.03
N ASN A 98 3.07 29.84 6.60
CA ASN A 98 2.37 31.11 6.45
C ASN A 98 1.09 30.92 5.62
N GLY A 99 -0.05 31.32 6.16
CA GLY A 99 -1.35 31.24 5.46
C GLY A 99 -2.15 29.96 5.69
N VAL A 100 -1.83 29.11 6.67
CA VAL A 100 -2.80 28.12 7.19
C VAL A 100 -3.97 28.89 7.80
N GLY A 101 -5.01 29.14 7.00
CA GLY A 101 -6.14 30.00 7.42
C GLY A 101 -6.98 29.42 8.55
N PHE A 102 -6.83 28.12 8.84
CA PHE A 102 -7.54 27.40 9.89
C PHE A 102 -6.57 26.41 10.53
N SER A 103 -5.67 26.91 11.39
CA SER A 103 -4.71 26.10 12.14
C SER A 103 -5.38 25.42 13.33
N TYR A 104 -6.50 24.75 13.08
CA TYR A 104 -7.28 24.07 14.10
C TYR A 104 -7.46 22.60 13.74
N ALA A 105 -7.52 21.73 14.74
CA ALA A 105 -7.70 20.29 14.57
C ALA A 105 -8.49 19.72 15.74
N THR A 106 -8.92 18.46 15.66
CA THR A 106 -9.42 17.77 16.86
C THR A 106 -8.29 17.59 17.88
N ARG A 107 -8.63 17.23 19.13
CA ARG A 107 -7.63 17.00 20.19
C ARG A 107 -6.71 15.84 19.86
N GLU A 108 -7.26 14.80 19.22
CA GLU A 108 -6.54 13.61 18.79
C GLU A 108 -5.57 13.94 17.65
N ALA A 109 -6.01 14.76 16.69
CA ALA A 109 -5.14 15.22 15.62
C ALA A 109 -4.03 16.15 16.14
N LYS A 110 -4.33 17.05 17.09
CA LYS A 110 -3.29 17.82 17.81
C LYS A 110 -2.32 16.87 18.53
N GLN A 111 -2.82 15.86 19.24
CA GLN A 111 -1.99 14.90 19.96
C GLN A 111 -1.05 14.13 19.03
N PHE A 112 -1.54 13.72 17.86
CA PHE A 112 -0.71 13.09 16.83
C PHE A 112 0.44 14.03 16.43
N VAL A 113 0.15 15.29 16.09
CA VAL A 113 1.20 16.26 15.67
C VAL A 113 2.24 16.44 16.76
N VAL A 114 1.84 16.69 18.01
CA VAL A 114 2.79 16.92 19.13
C VAL A 114 3.57 15.66 19.53
N SER A 115 3.05 14.47 19.23
CA SER A 115 3.75 13.19 19.49
C SER A 115 4.67 12.78 18.34
N PHE A 116 4.30 13.15 17.11
CA PHE A 116 5.03 12.80 15.89
C PHE A 116 6.17 13.77 15.60
N ALA A 117 5.94 15.07 15.79
CA ALA A 117 6.87 16.13 15.42
C ALA A 117 8.25 16.04 16.11
N PRO A 118 8.36 15.75 17.43
CA PRO A 118 9.67 15.56 18.06
C PRO A 118 10.46 14.39 17.49
N GLN A 119 9.78 13.30 17.12
CA GLN A 119 10.42 12.13 16.50
C GLN A 119 10.87 12.43 15.07
N TYR A 120 10.06 13.20 14.33
CA TYR A 120 10.45 13.74 13.02
C TYR A 120 11.67 14.64 13.13
N LEU A 121 11.67 15.60 14.07
CA LEU A 121 12.80 16.50 14.30
C LEU A 121 14.08 15.72 14.60
N ALA A 122 14.01 14.72 15.49
CA ALA A 122 15.15 13.87 15.82
C ALA A 122 15.68 13.08 14.61
N ALA A 123 14.80 12.59 13.73
CA ALA A 123 15.18 11.81 12.55
C ALA A 123 15.65 12.66 11.36
N CYS A 124 15.13 13.87 11.22
CA CYS A 124 15.30 14.72 10.04
C CYS A 124 16.18 15.95 10.28
N GLY A 125 16.42 16.34 11.53
CA GLY A 125 17.22 17.52 11.90
C GLY A 125 16.54 18.87 11.58
N ALA A 126 15.25 18.86 11.24
CA ALA A 126 14.45 20.06 10.94
C ALA A 126 13.02 19.86 11.46
N PRO A 127 12.30 20.95 11.80
CA PRO A 127 10.93 20.86 12.28
C PRO A 127 9.99 20.30 11.20
N LEU A 128 8.97 19.57 11.65
CA LEU A 128 7.87 19.14 10.80
C LEU A 128 7.09 20.38 10.33
N ILE A 129 6.73 20.43 9.05
CA ILE A 129 5.92 21.54 8.55
C ILE A 129 4.50 21.08 8.26
N VAL A 130 3.55 21.63 9.01
CA VAL A 130 2.11 21.44 8.79
C VAL A 130 1.62 22.52 7.83
N THR A 131 1.08 22.09 6.68
CA THR A 131 0.67 22.96 5.57
C THR A 131 -0.83 23.21 5.52
N SER A 132 -1.63 22.40 6.21
CA SER A 132 -3.08 22.56 6.36
C SER A 132 -3.59 21.72 7.52
N ALA A 133 -4.75 22.08 8.09
CA ALA A 133 -5.47 21.29 9.09
C ALA A 133 -6.97 21.31 8.77
N ALA A 134 -7.84 21.65 9.73
CA ALA A 134 -9.25 21.83 9.48
C ALA A 134 -9.48 22.80 8.32
N ARG A 135 -10.39 22.49 7.40
CA ARG A 135 -10.74 23.40 6.30
C ARG A 135 -12.22 23.24 5.97
N PRO A 136 -13.03 24.28 6.23
CA PRO A 136 -14.48 24.17 6.02
C PRO A 136 -14.81 23.98 4.54
N THR A 137 -15.93 23.33 4.24
CA THR A 137 -16.33 22.98 2.87
C THR A 137 -16.36 24.20 1.93
N SER A 138 -16.81 25.37 2.41
CA SER A 138 -16.85 26.63 1.64
C SER A 138 -15.48 27.18 1.24
N ARG A 139 -14.39 26.69 1.84
CA ARG A 139 -13.00 27.09 1.57
C ARG A 139 -12.21 25.99 0.89
N GLN A 140 -12.84 24.85 0.57
CA GLN A 140 -12.19 23.78 -0.18
C GLN A 140 -11.89 24.23 -1.62
N PRO A 141 -10.72 23.88 -2.18
CA PRO A 141 -10.44 24.08 -3.60
C PRO A 141 -11.54 23.51 -4.50
N ARG A 142 -11.80 24.14 -5.65
CA ARG A 142 -12.86 23.72 -6.59
C ARG A 142 -12.72 22.27 -7.08
N ASN A 143 -11.51 21.73 -7.04
CA ASN A 143 -11.16 20.37 -7.46
C ASN A 143 -11.04 19.39 -6.28
N SER A 144 -11.53 19.74 -5.09
CA SER A 144 -11.47 18.88 -3.92
C SER A 144 -12.36 17.64 -4.06
N ASN A 145 -11.96 16.55 -3.43
CA ASN A 145 -12.77 15.35 -3.36
C ASN A 145 -14.00 15.61 -2.47
N PRO A 146 -15.23 15.22 -2.88
CA PRO A 146 -16.42 15.32 -2.02
C PRO A 146 -16.30 14.56 -0.70
N TYR A 147 -15.42 13.57 -0.62
CA TYR A 147 -15.13 12.79 0.59
C TYR A 147 -13.97 13.35 1.44
N SER A 148 -13.60 14.62 1.24
CA SER A 148 -12.57 15.27 2.06
C SER A 148 -12.94 15.27 3.53
N VAL A 149 -12.00 14.89 4.39
CA VAL A 149 -12.16 14.88 5.86
C VAL A 149 -11.55 16.09 6.55
N HIS A 150 -10.89 17.00 5.82
CA HIS A 150 -10.46 18.29 6.38
C HIS A 150 -11.58 19.09 7.06
N PRO A 151 -12.83 19.11 6.56
CA PRO A 151 -13.92 19.79 7.26
C PRO A 151 -14.21 19.24 8.66
N THR A 152 -13.67 18.09 9.06
CA THR A 152 -13.88 17.51 10.40
C THR A 152 -12.78 17.87 11.40
N GLY A 153 -11.62 18.32 10.91
CA GLY A 153 -10.45 18.61 11.74
C GLY A 153 -9.59 17.41 12.11
N ILE A 154 -9.88 16.20 11.64
CA ILE A 154 -9.02 15.02 11.89
C ILE A 154 -7.81 14.94 10.95
N ALA A 155 -7.81 15.72 9.87
CA ALA A 155 -6.79 15.67 8.83
C ALA A 155 -5.81 16.84 8.93
N VAL A 156 -4.53 16.52 8.75
CA VAL A 156 -3.43 17.47 8.63
C VAL A 156 -2.63 17.17 7.36
N ASP A 157 -2.24 18.22 6.64
CA ASP A 157 -1.33 18.11 5.51
C ASP A 157 0.08 18.43 5.97
N LEU A 158 1.05 17.61 5.58
CA LEU A 158 2.45 17.72 5.93
C LEU A 158 3.29 18.02 4.69
N ARG A 159 4.25 18.93 4.81
CA ARG A 159 5.23 19.17 3.75
C ARG A 159 6.07 17.92 3.54
N ARG A 160 6.12 17.44 2.29
CA ARG A 160 7.04 16.35 1.94
C ARG A 160 8.48 16.88 1.94
N PRO A 161 9.41 16.26 2.68
CA PRO A 161 10.82 16.59 2.59
C PRO A 161 11.39 16.18 1.21
N PRO A 162 12.54 16.76 0.80
CA PRO A 162 13.27 16.33 -0.40
C PRO A 162 13.56 14.83 -0.39
N ALA A 163 13.78 14.25 -1.57
CA ALA A 163 14.13 12.84 -1.68
C ALA A 163 15.43 12.55 -0.90
N GLY A 164 15.39 11.57 0.00
CA GLY A 164 16.51 11.24 0.88
C GLY A 164 16.08 10.54 2.17
N PRO A 165 17.01 10.40 3.14
CA PRO A 165 16.78 9.67 4.38
C PRO A 165 15.56 10.14 5.17
N CYS A 166 15.35 11.46 5.28
CA CYS A 166 14.18 12.01 5.98
C CYS A 166 12.85 11.64 5.30
N GLN A 167 12.77 11.69 3.97
CA GLN A 167 11.57 11.24 3.24
C GLN A 167 11.33 9.74 3.42
N THR A 168 12.39 8.92 3.43
CA THR A 168 12.28 7.48 3.69
C THR A 168 11.81 7.20 5.12
N TRP A 169 12.34 7.92 6.11
CA TRP A 169 11.91 7.82 7.50
C TRP A 169 10.44 8.20 7.63
N LEU A 170 10.03 9.36 7.11
CA LEU A 170 8.65 9.85 7.18
C LEU A 170 7.65 8.84 6.60
N ARG A 171 7.93 8.33 5.39
CA ARG A 171 7.08 7.31 4.76
C ARG A 171 6.99 6.03 5.58
N SER A 172 8.11 5.58 6.14
CA SER A 172 8.16 4.34 6.93
C SER A 172 7.41 4.50 8.26
N ALA A 173 7.57 5.65 8.93
CA ALA A 173 6.89 5.97 10.17
C ALA A 173 5.38 6.06 9.99
N LEU A 174 4.91 6.74 8.92
CA LEU A 174 3.48 6.81 8.62
C LEU A 174 2.91 5.44 8.24
N ALA A 175 3.61 4.64 7.43
CA ALA A 175 3.16 3.29 7.10
C ALA A 175 3.12 2.35 8.32
N GLU A 176 4.01 2.55 9.31
CA GLU A 176 3.97 1.83 10.58
C GLU A 176 2.74 2.22 11.41
N LEU A 177 2.41 3.51 11.45
CA LEU A 177 1.21 4.02 12.14
C LEU A 177 -0.09 3.60 11.44
N GLU A 178 -0.11 3.52 10.12
CA GLU A 178 -1.24 2.99 9.35
C GLU A 178 -1.52 1.51 9.67
N GLN A 179 -0.47 0.69 9.73
CA GLN A 179 -0.58 -0.73 10.11
C GLN A 179 -1.13 -0.91 11.52
N GLN A 180 -0.84 0.05 12.41
CA GLN A 180 -1.34 0.07 13.78
C GLN A 180 -2.70 0.77 13.93
N GLY A 181 -3.25 1.34 12.85
CA GLY A 181 -4.56 1.97 12.85
C GLY A 181 -4.61 3.39 13.43
N TYR A 182 -3.46 4.02 13.71
CA TYR A 182 -3.44 5.39 14.24
C TYR A 182 -3.83 6.42 13.18
N VAL A 183 -3.44 6.19 11.93
CA VAL A 183 -3.62 7.14 10.83
C VAL A 183 -3.97 6.45 9.53
N GLU A 184 -4.43 7.24 8.56
CA GLU A 184 -4.43 6.93 7.14
C GLU A 184 -3.68 8.06 6.42
N ALA A 185 -2.59 7.73 5.74
CA ALA A 185 -1.70 8.68 5.10
C ALA A 185 -1.65 8.48 3.58
N THR A 186 -1.65 9.60 2.85
CA THR A 186 -1.64 9.62 1.39
C THR A 186 -0.65 10.67 0.93
N GLU A 187 0.30 10.30 0.10
CA GLU A 187 1.17 11.22 -0.62
C GLU A 187 0.46 11.71 -1.88
N GLU A 188 0.03 12.97 -1.85
CA GLU A 188 -0.61 13.64 -2.96
C GLU A 188 0.42 14.07 -4.02
N ARG A 189 0.02 14.01 -5.29
CA ARG A 189 0.97 14.23 -6.40
C ARG A 189 1.13 15.70 -6.79
N HIS A 190 0.11 16.55 -6.60
CA HIS A 190 0.14 17.95 -7.05
C HIS A 190 -0.83 18.85 -6.24
N PRO A 191 -0.36 19.81 -5.42
CA PRO A 191 1.05 19.98 -5.02
C PRO A 191 1.50 18.77 -4.19
N VAL A 192 2.80 18.48 -4.17
CA VAL A 192 3.23 17.33 -3.39
C VAL A 192 3.26 17.63 -1.90
N HIS A 193 2.35 17.00 -1.18
CA HIS A 193 2.26 16.99 0.27
C HIS A 193 1.80 15.59 0.73
N LEU A 194 1.91 15.32 2.03
CA LEU A 194 1.28 14.15 2.62
C LEU A 194 0.02 14.58 3.33
N HIS A 195 -1.13 14.07 2.89
CA HIS A 195 -2.38 14.12 3.63
C HIS A 195 -2.35 13.03 4.71
N VAL A 196 -2.62 13.37 5.96
CA VAL A 196 -2.69 12.40 7.08
C VAL A 196 -4.00 12.61 7.83
N ALA A 197 -4.90 11.63 7.81
CA ALA A 197 -6.07 11.59 8.68
C ALA A 197 -5.77 10.77 9.94
N VAL A 198 -6.06 11.34 11.09
CA VAL A 198 -5.91 10.67 12.39
C VAL A 198 -7.17 9.86 12.67
N LEU A 199 -7.00 8.55 12.82
CA LEU A 199 -8.09 7.59 12.99
C LEU A 199 -8.24 7.12 14.44
N THR A 200 -7.86 7.99 15.38
CA THR A 200 -8.02 7.73 16.81
C THR A 200 -9.41 8.17 17.24
N GLU A 201 -10.14 7.28 17.93
CA GLU A 201 -11.52 7.54 18.37
C GLU A 201 -11.63 8.85 19.20
N PRO A 202 -12.71 9.63 19.04
CA PRO A 202 -12.92 10.83 19.84
C PRO A 202 -12.87 10.56 21.34
N GLY A 203 -12.09 11.36 22.06
CA GLY A 203 -11.87 11.22 23.50
C GLY A 203 -10.79 10.19 23.88
N LYS A 204 -10.19 9.49 22.91
CA LYS A 204 -9.05 8.60 23.15
C LYS A 204 -7.75 9.32 22.77
N ILE A 205 -7.12 9.99 23.73
CA ILE A 205 -5.82 10.63 23.51
C ILE A 205 -4.72 9.60 23.76
N ALA A 206 -3.97 9.22 22.72
CA ALA A 206 -2.86 8.27 22.82
C ALA A 206 -1.54 8.93 22.40
N ALA A 207 -0.49 8.69 23.18
CA ALA A 207 0.88 8.99 22.74
C ALA A 207 1.29 7.98 21.66
N LEU A 208 2.04 8.44 20.66
CA LEU A 208 2.59 7.54 19.64
C LEU A 208 3.73 6.69 20.21
N PRO A 209 3.88 5.43 19.77
CA PRO A 209 5.05 4.63 20.11
C PRO A 209 6.33 5.25 19.49
N PRO A 210 7.53 4.85 19.96
CA PRO A 210 8.79 5.22 19.31
C PRO A 210 8.87 4.68 17.87
N LEU A 211 8.97 5.60 16.91
CA LEU A 211 8.94 5.34 15.46
C LEU A 211 10.36 5.19 14.89
N GLY A 212 10.49 4.36 13.86
CA GLY A 212 11.77 4.15 13.16
C GLY A 212 12.67 3.05 13.73
N SER A 213 12.29 2.44 14.86
CA SER A 213 12.91 1.25 15.46
C SER A 213 13.04 0.11 14.43
N ASN A 214 12.00 -0.06 13.61
CA ASN A 214 11.95 -1.09 12.56
C ASN A 214 12.85 -0.78 11.36
N VAL A 215 13.14 0.50 11.07
CA VAL A 215 14.03 0.92 9.98
C VAL A 215 15.50 0.70 10.37
N LEU A 216 15.85 1.01 11.63
CA LEU A 216 17.16 0.72 12.19
C LEU A 216 17.39 -0.81 12.29
N ALA A 217 16.41 -1.57 12.77
CA ALA A 217 16.50 -3.03 12.85
C ALA A 217 16.64 -3.68 11.46
N ARG A 218 15.92 -3.21 10.44
CA ARG A 218 16.04 -3.70 9.06
C ARG A 218 17.34 -3.28 8.39
N SER A 219 17.86 -2.09 8.71
CA SER A 219 19.17 -1.63 8.24
C SER A 219 20.28 -2.46 8.87
N ALA A 220 20.24 -2.67 10.20
CA ALA A 220 21.17 -3.53 10.92
C ALA A 220 21.11 -4.99 10.42
N ALA A 221 19.92 -5.55 10.22
CA ALA A 221 19.75 -6.90 9.66
C ALA A 221 20.25 -7.01 8.21
N ARG A 222 20.27 -5.91 7.44
CA ARG A 222 20.82 -5.87 6.08
C ARG A 222 22.34 -5.77 6.10
N THR A 223 22.92 -4.99 7.01
CA THR A 223 24.37 -4.93 7.24
C THR A 223 24.92 -6.27 7.71
N LEU A 224 24.24 -6.93 8.66
CA LEU A 224 24.62 -8.27 9.14
C LEU A 224 24.55 -9.34 8.04
N ARG A 225 23.60 -9.21 7.09
CA ARG A 225 23.53 -10.11 5.92
C ARG A 225 24.59 -9.80 4.86
N SER A 226 25.05 -8.56 4.73
CA SER A 226 26.13 -8.23 3.79
C SER A 226 27.51 -8.68 4.26
N GLU A 227 27.69 -8.87 5.57
CA GLU A 227 28.96 -9.34 6.15
C GLU A 227 28.99 -10.86 6.35
N GLY A 228 27.87 -11.56 6.13
CA GLY A 228 27.68 -12.95 6.59
C GLY A 228 27.51 -14.06 5.55
N GLU A 229 27.52 -13.84 4.23
CA GLU A 229 27.22 -14.96 3.31
C GLU A 229 27.95 -14.94 1.96
N VAL A 230 29.09 -15.65 1.92
CA VAL A 230 29.60 -16.34 0.73
C VAL A 230 29.60 -17.85 1.05
N ALA A 231 28.51 -18.55 0.72
CA ALA A 231 28.47 -20.01 0.66
C ALA A 231 27.35 -20.49 -0.29
N PRO A 232 27.51 -21.64 -0.97
CA PRO A 232 26.73 -21.99 -2.15
C PRO A 232 25.38 -22.64 -1.82
N ARG A 233 24.40 -22.34 -2.67
CA ARG A 233 23.02 -22.84 -2.59
C ARG A 233 22.93 -24.29 -3.10
N ALA A 234 22.71 -25.23 -2.18
CA ALA A 234 22.29 -26.59 -2.50
C ALA A 234 20.76 -26.66 -2.72
N ALA A 235 20.37 -27.51 -3.66
CA ALA A 235 19.00 -27.73 -4.11
C ALA A 235 18.20 -28.60 -3.12
N ALA A 236 16.92 -28.28 -2.94
CA ALA A 236 15.92 -29.21 -2.44
C ALA A 236 14.64 -29.04 -3.28
N ALA A 237 14.15 -30.18 -3.79
CA ALA A 237 12.93 -30.33 -4.59
C ALA A 237 11.76 -30.81 -3.68
N PRO A 238 10.55 -31.08 -4.19
CA PRO A 238 9.30 -30.51 -3.67
C PRO A 238 8.48 -31.46 -2.78
N ALA A 239 7.58 -30.90 -1.99
CA ALA A 239 6.51 -31.65 -1.32
C ALA A 239 5.14 -30.99 -1.58
N ASP A 240 4.15 -31.86 -1.70
CA ASP A 240 2.89 -31.74 -2.41
C ASP A 240 1.78 -30.87 -1.78
N ARG A 241 0.78 -30.66 -2.65
CA ARG A 241 -0.56 -30.06 -2.50
C ARG A 241 -1.34 -30.59 -1.28
N VAL A 242 -2.32 -29.86 -0.76
CA VAL A 242 -3.80 -29.93 -1.03
C VAL A 242 -4.49 -29.12 0.13
N PRO A 243 -5.76 -28.64 0.12
CA PRO A 243 -6.69 -28.15 -0.91
C PRO A 243 -7.25 -26.73 -0.63
N ASN A 244 -7.83 -26.11 -1.66
CA ASN A 244 -8.91 -25.12 -1.48
C ASN A 244 -10.23 -25.88 -1.28
N THR A 245 -11.00 -25.54 -0.24
CA THR A 245 -12.40 -25.95 -0.05
C THR A 245 -13.29 -24.71 0.09
N PRO A 246 -14.61 -24.82 -0.17
CA PRO A 246 -15.37 -23.84 -0.93
C PRO A 246 -16.35 -23.07 -0.05
N ALA A 247 -16.73 -21.86 -0.47
CA ALA A 247 -17.90 -21.19 0.06
C ALA A 247 -19.13 -21.57 -0.79
N SER A 248 -20.06 -22.32 -0.20
CA SER A 248 -21.47 -22.46 -0.59
C SER A 248 -22.30 -21.63 0.41
N ALA A 249 -23.49 -21.08 0.16
CA ALA A 249 -24.44 -21.12 -0.95
C ALA A 249 -25.37 -19.90 -0.84
N GLY A 250 -26.06 -19.54 -1.93
CA GLY A 250 -27.29 -18.75 -1.88
C GLY A 250 -27.33 -17.46 -2.70
N ASP A 251 -27.29 -17.57 -4.03
CA ASP A 251 -28.30 -16.91 -4.88
C ASP A 251 -28.15 -17.42 -6.33
N THR A 252 -29.29 -17.79 -6.93
CA THR A 252 -29.39 -18.34 -8.28
C THR A 252 -28.75 -17.39 -9.30
N PRO A 253 -27.83 -17.85 -10.19
CA PRO A 253 -27.27 -16.99 -11.22
C PRO A 253 -28.40 -16.50 -12.13
N ILE A 254 -28.62 -15.18 -12.17
CA ILE A 254 -29.43 -14.59 -13.23
C ILE A 254 -28.61 -14.78 -14.52
N GLY A 255 -29.05 -15.72 -15.35
CA GLY A 255 -28.48 -15.97 -16.68
C GLY A 255 -28.46 -14.69 -17.52
N ALA A 256 -27.64 -14.70 -18.59
CA ALA A 256 -27.37 -13.57 -19.49
C ALA A 256 -28.46 -12.48 -19.49
N GLY A 257 -28.05 -11.24 -19.23
CA GLY A 257 -28.99 -10.14 -19.10
C GLY A 257 -28.35 -8.77 -19.12
N THR A 258 -29.09 -7.76 -18.64
CA THR A 258 -28.55 -6.42 -18.42
C THR A 258 -28.77 -5.98 -16.99
N TYR A 259 -27.81 -5.22 -16.44
CA TYR A 259 -27.84 -4.71 -15.08
C TYR A 259 -27.75 -3.18 -15.10
N ARG A 260 -28.73 -2.49 -14.53
CA ARG A 260 -28.67 -1.03 -14.36
C ARG A 260 -27.96 -0.70 -13.05
N VAL A 261 -26.82 -0.04 -13.17
CA VAL A 261 -25.97 0.43 -12.06
C VAL A 261 -26.77 1.36 -11.15
N ARG A 262 -26.81 1.01 -9.86
CA ARG A 262 -27.40 1.80 -8.78
C ARG A 262 -26.32 2.66 -8.11
N ALA A 263 -26.76 3.62 -7.30
CA ALA A 263 -25.83 4.41 -6.49
C ALA A 263 -24.99 3.48 -5.59
N GLY A 264 -23.66 3.66 -5.64
CA GLY A 264 -22.72 2.86 -4.87
C GLY A 264 -22.30 1.52 -5.49
N ASP A 265 -22.85 1.10 -6.64
CA ASP A 265 -22.46 -0.18 -7.25
C ASP A 265 -21.05 -0.10 -7.88
N THR A 266 -20.23 -1.11 -7.59
CA THR A 266 -18.95 -1.35 -8.28
C THR A 266 -19.06 -2.50 -9.30
N LEU A 267 -18.13 -2.59 -10.26
CA LEU A 267 -18.06 -3.75 -11.16
C LEU A 267 -17.92 -5.07 -10.38
N THR A 268 -17.26 -5.05 -9.22
CA THR A 268 -17.13 -6.18 -8.32
C THR A 268 -18.45 -6.56 -7.67
N ASP A 269 -19.23 -5.58 -7.20
CA ASP A 269 -20.54 -5.83 -6.61
C ASP A 269 -21.54 -6.36 -7.62
N VAL A 270 -21.56 -5.77 -8.83
CA VAL A 270 -22.42 -6.23 -9.91
C VAL A 270 -22.02 -7.64 -10.36
N ALA A 271 -20.73 -7.89 -10.53
CA ALA A 271 -20.21 -9.22 -10.89
C ALA A 271 -20.61 -10.29 -9.86
N ARG A 272 -20.44 -10.00 -8.57
CA ARG A 272 -20.86 -10.87 -7.47
C ARG A 272 -22.36 -11.14 -7.49
N ARG A 273 -23.18 -10.10 -7.63
CA ARG A 273 -24.66 -10.22 -7.66
C ARG A 273 -25.20 -10.96 -8.88
N THR A 274 -24.48 -10.90 -9.99
CA THR A 274 -24.89 -11.50 -11.26
C THR A 274 -24.20 -12.84 -11.54
N GLY A 275 -23.34 -13.30 -10.62
CA GLY A 275 -22.67 -14.59 -10.73
C GLY A 275 -21.61 -14.68 -11.85
N VAL A 276 -21.09 -13.55 -12.33
CA VAL A 276 -20.05 -13.50 -13.37
C VAL A 276 -18.74 -12.95 -12.80
N SER A 277 -17.60 -13.24 -13.44
CA SER A 277 -16.33 -12.64 -13.02
C SER A 277 -16.25 -11.15 -13.40
N VAL A 278 -15.57 -10.36 -12.57
CA VAL A 278 -15.31 -8.92 -12.84
C VAL A 278 -14.66 -8.72 -14.21
N ARG A 279 -13.75 -9.61 -14.59
CA ARG A 279 -13.06 -9.57 -15.89
C ARG A 279 -14.02 -9.87 -17.04
N ALA A 280 -14.92 -10.84 -16.90
CA ALA A 280 -15.92 -11.15 -17.92
C ALA A 280 -16.92 -10.00 -18.08
N LEU A 281 -17.39 -9.41 -16.98
CA LEU A 281 -18.29 -8.26 -16.97
C LEU A 281 -17.62 -7.02 -17.59
N ALA A 282 -16.38 -6.72 -17.22
CA ALA A 282 -15.61 -5.60 -17.78
C ALA A 282 -15.37 -5.76 -19.29
N ARG A 283 -14.99 -6.97 -19.73
CA ARG A 283 -14.78 -7.30 -21.14
C ARG A 283 -16.07 -7.19 -21.96
N ALA A 284 -17.18 -7.73 -21.45
CA ALA A 284 -18.48 -7.63 -22.11
C ALA A 284 -18.95 -6.18 -22.31
N ASN A 285 -18.49 -5.27 -21.45
CA ASN A 285 -18.83 -3.86 -21.49
C ASN A 285 -17.72 -2.95 -22.05
N ARG A 286 -16.64 -3.52 -22.61
CA ARG A 286 -15.46 -2.81 -23.14
C ARG A 286 -14.92 -1.75 -22.16
N ARG A 287 -14.89 -2.08 -20.87
CA ARG A 287 -14.47 -1.19 -19.79
C ARG A 287 -13.27 -1.78 -19.05
N SER A 288 -12.53 -0.89 -18.39
CA SER A 288 -11.52 -1.32 -17.42
C SER A 288 -12.19 -2.03 -16.24
N ALA A 289 -11.61 -3.14 -15.79
CA ALA A 289 -12.02 -3.83 -14.56
C ALA A 289 -11.86 -2.95 -13.30
N ARG A 290 -11.17 -1.82 -13.42
CA ARG A 290 -10.98 -0.78 -12.38
C ARG A 290 -11.68 0.54 -12.71
N GLY A 291 -12.55 0.54 -13.72
CA GLY A 291 -13.26 1.75 -14.15
C GLY A 291 -14.42 2.08 -13.22
N VAL A 292 -14.63 3.37 -12.95
CA VAL A 292 -15.77 3.86 -12.15
C VAL A 292 -17.08 3.65 -12.91
N LEU A 293 -18.10 3.11 -12.22
CA LEU A 293 -19.44 2.97 -12.76
C LEU A 293 -20.26 4.23 -12.48
N ARG A 294 -20.86 4.80 -13.51
CA ARG A 294 -21.81 5.92 -13.36
C ARG A 294 -23.20 5.37 -13.05
N VAL A 295 -23.86 5.93 -12.05
CA VAL A 295 -25.25 5.58 -11.71
C VAL A 295 -26.14 5.68 -12.95
N GLY A 296 -27.02 4.70 -13.13
CA GLY A 296 -27.92 4.60 -14.28
C GLY A 296 -27.30 3.95 -15.52
N THR A 297 -26.00 3.68 -15.54
CA THR A 297 -25.34 2.92 -16.63
C THR A 297 -25.94 1.53 -16.74
N VAL A 298 -26.24 1.06 -17.95
CA VAL A 298 -26.70 -0.31 -18.20
C VAL A 298 -25.51 -1.17 -18.64
N LEU A 299 -25.22 -2.22 -17.88
CA LEU A 299 -24.16 -3.19 -18.14
C LEU A 299 -24.73 -4.44 -18.80
N ARG A 300 -24.03 -4.97 -19.81
CA ARG A 300 -24.28 -6.30 -20.38
C ARG A 300 -23.65 -7.37 -19.48
N VAL A 301 -24.45 -8.30 -19.00
CA VAL A 301 -24.03 -9.43 -18.16
C VAL A 301 -23.98 -10.67 -19.06
N PRO A 302 -22.80 -11.28 -19.31
CA PRO A 302 -22.69 -12.49 -20.12
C PRO A 302 -23.28 -13.72 -19.38
N ALA A 303 -23.82 -14.70 -20.11
CA ALA A 303 -24.18 -16.00 -19.51
C ALA A 303 -22.90 -16.85 -19.31
N GLY A 304 -22.74 -17.37 -18.10
CA GLY A 304 -21.71 -18.37 -17.77
C GLY A 304 -20.36 -17.76 -17.37
N GLY A 305 -19.92 -18.10 -16.16
CA GLY A 305 -18.55 -17.97 -15.67
C GLY A 305 -17.89 -19.34 -15.60
#